data_AF-A0A6J4VFZ1-F1
#
_entry.id   AF-A0A6J4VFZ1-F1
#
_cell.length_a   1.000
_cell.length_b   1.000
_cell.length_c   1.000
_cell.angle_alpha   90.00
_cell.angle_beta   90.00
_cell.angle_gamma   90.00
#
_symmetry.space_group_name_H-M   'P 1'
#
loop_
_entity.id
_entity.type
_entity.pdbx_description
1 polymer ?
#
loop_
_entity_poly.entity_id
_entity_poly.type
_entity_poly.pdbx_seq_one_letter_code
_entity_poly.pdbx_strand_id
1 'polypeptide(L)'
;MTPFRRRSIALAGPLLGLSLAAGGATAAHGPASGNAATRPVHVHEGTCGALIGPDFVLQLTDLEVPAGKALGGEVSVAAAEPVAVGFTILNASLDQLLAEPRAVDVHRSDEDEETFVACGEIAGPRGRDGGLAVALTEQGGSGFAGVAYLVPTVANRNQTAVSVLLAEPATDGAEDRGNEEAEDA
;
A
#
# COMPACT_ATOMS: atom_id res chain seq x y z
N MET A 1 53.36 -18.69 14.02
CA MET A 1 54.56 -17.82 14.19
C MET A 1 55.09 -17.47 12.81
N THR A 2 54.74 -16.29 12.32
CA THR A 2 55.32 -15.64 11.14
C THR A 2 55.37 -14.15 11.47
N PRO A 3 56.56 -13.52 11.48
CA PRO A 3 56.72 -12.15 11.99
C PRO A 3 56.90 -11.10 10.88
N PHE A 4 56.69 -9.86 11.33
CA PHE A 4 57.41 -8.64 10.95
C PHE A 4 56.97 -7.82 9.72
N ARG A 5 56.27 -6.73 10.07
CA ARG A 5 56.25 -5.40 9.46
C ARG A 5 57.55 -4.99 8.75
N ARG A 6 57.41 -4.31 7.60
CA ARG A 6 58.35 -3.28 7.15
C ARG A 6 57.63 -2.00 6.72
N ARG A 7 58.26 -0.89 7.10
CA ARG A 7 57.91 0.53 6.95
C ARG A 7 58.24 1.04 5.55
N SER A 8 57.57 2.13 5.12
CA SER A 8 58.10 3.29 4.35
C SER A 8 57.01 4.37 4.31
N ILE A 9 57.15 5.51 4.99
CA ILE A 9 57.79 6.79 4.61
C ILE A 9 57.01 7.56 3.53
N ALA A 10 56.65 8.78 3.91
CA ALA A 10 55.82 9.76 3.22
C ALA A 10 56.48 10.41 1.99
N LEU A 11 55.65 10.92 1.08
CA LEU A 11 55.98 12.03 0.19
C LEU A 11 54.76 12.94 0.01
N ALA A 12 54.94 14.19 0.42
CA ALA A 12 54.06 15.31 0.16
C ALA A 12 54.29 15.85 -1.24
N GLY A 13 53.22 16.25 -1.93
CA GLY A 13 53.27 17.08 -3.13
C GLY A 13 51.94 17.78 -3.34
N PRO A 14 51.88 19.12 -3.30
CA PRO A 14 50.67 19.85 -3.64
C PRO A 14 50.65 20.08 -5.16
N LEU A 15 49.68 19.50 -5.85
CA LEU A 15 49.34 19.86 -7.22
C LEU A 15 48.07 20.70 -7.21
N LEU A 16 48.23 22.00 -7.45
CA LEU A 16 47.18 22.89 -7.93
C LEU A 16 46.65 22.33 -9.26
N GLY A 17 45.35 22.04 -9.32
CA GLY A 17 44.70 21.51 -10.52
C GLY A 17 43.22 21.87 -10.58
N LEU A 18 42.96 23.10 -11.04
CA LEU A 18 41.79 23.61 -11.75
C LEU A 18 40.49 22.77 -11.69
N SER A 19 39.55 23.18 -10.84
CA SER A 19 38.19 22.64 -10.77
C SER A 19 37.33 23.16 -11.92
N LEU A 20 36.95 22.27 -12.86
CA LEU A 20 35.85 22.50 -13.78
C LEU A 20 34.59 21.83 -13.21
N ALA A 21 33.74 22.60 -12.54
CA ALA A 21 32.43 22.13 -12.09
C ALA A 21 31.46 22.14 -13.28
N ALA A 22 31.37 21.02 -14.00
CA ALA A 22 30.26 20.77 -14.90
C ALA A 22 29.03 20.44 -14.05
N GLY A 23 28.17 21.45 -13.83
CA GLY A 23 26.86 21.30 -13.19
C GLY A 23 25.93 20.48 -14.07
N GLY A 24 26.03 19.15 -13.99
CA GLY A 24 24.96 18.26 -14.42
C GLY A 24 23.83 18.36 -13.42
N ALA A 25 22.68 18.89 -13.83
CA ALA A 25 21.44 18.77 -13.08
C ALA A 25 21.06 17.27 -13.04
N THR A 26 21.56 16.54 -12.05
CA THR A 26 20.87 15.34 -11.60
C THR A 26 19.53 15.83 -11.09
N ALA A 27 18.45 15.52 -11.82
CA ALA A 27 17.13 15.53 -11.23
C ALA A 27 17.23 14.63 -9.98
N ALA A 28 17.36 15.26 -8.81
CA ALA A 28 17.23 14.58 -7.56
C ALA A 28 15.81 14.03 -7.58
N HIS A 29 15.69 12.74 -7.87
CA HIS A 29 14.56 11.99 -7.39
C HIS A 29 14.72 12.06 -5.88
N GLY A 30 14.03 13.02 -5.26
CA GLY A 30 13.81 12.98 -3.83
C GLY A 30 13.29 11.59 -3.48
N PRO A 31 13.60 11.06 -2.29
CA PRO A 31 12.98 9.81 -1.87
C PRO A 31 11.47 9.97 -2.04
N ALA A 32 10.83 9.02 -2.74
CA ALA A 32 9.39 8.88 -2.66
C ALA A 32 9.07 8.84 -1.16
N SER A 33 8.43 9.90 -0.69
CA SER A 33 8.15 10.10 0.73
C SER A 33 7.03 9.15 1.12
N GLY A 34 7.25 8.45 2.23
CA GLY A 34 6.31 7.51 2.82
C GLY A 34 6.66 6.08 2.46
N ASN A 35 7.04 5.27 3.45
CA ASN A 35 6.77 3.83 3.36
C ASN A 35 5.31 3.71 2.85
N ALA A 36 5.10 3.08 1.70
CA ALA A 36 3.78 2.54 1.40
C ALA A 36 3.55 1.52 2.51
N ALA A 37 2.84 1.94 3.56
CA ALA A 37 2.62 1.08 4.72
C ALA A 37 1.86 -0.13 4.22
N THR A 38 2.40 -1.31 4.45
CA THR A 38 1.67 -2.56 4.31
C THR A 38 0.42 -2.46 5.17
N ARG A 39 -0.73 -2.85 4.61
CA ARG A 39 -2.03 -2.77 5.28
C ARG A 39 -2.57 -4.17 5.50
N PRO A 40 -2.57 -4.70 6.74
CA PRO A 40 -3.23 -5.95 7.05
C PRO A 40 -4.69 -5.91 6.62
N VAL A 41 -5.14 -7.04 6.08
CA VAL A 41 -6.54 -7.22 5.67
C VAL A 41 -7.03 -8.57 6.11
N HIS A 42 -8.23 -8.57 6.65
CA HIS A 42 -8.85 -9.75 7.21
C HIS A 42 -10.29 -9.90 6.72
N VAL A 43 -10.78 -11.14 6.84
CA VAL A 43 -12.22 -11.41 6.83
C VAL A 43 -12.61 -11.84 8.23
N HIS A 44 -13.51 -11.09 8.86
CA HIS A 44 -14.06 -11.37 10.18
C HIS A 44 -15.49 -11.84 10.09
N GLU A 45 -15.92 -12.65 11.06
CA GLU A 45 -17.34 -12.84 11.34
C GLU A 45 -17.97 -11.60 11.96
N GLY A 46 -19.25 -11.36 11.66
CA GLY A 46 -19.99 -10.19 12.10
C GLY A 46 -20.22 -9.18 10.98
N THR A 47 -20.34 -7.91 11.37
CA THR A 47 -20.63 -6.77 10.47
C THR A 47 -19.64 -5.65 10.70
N CYS A 48 -19.49 -4.73 9.74
CA CYS A 48 -18.76 -3.49 9.93
C CYS A 48 -19.31 -2.74 11.16
N GLY A 49 -18.46 -2.51 12.16
CA GLY A 49 -18.83 -1.91 13.45
C GLY A 49 -19.20 -2.89 14.57
N ALA A 50 -19.32 -4.18 14.26
CA ALA A 50 -19.54 -5.26 15.23
C ALA A 50 -18.86 -6.56 14.77
N LEU A 51 -17.53 -6.50 14.61
CA LEU A 51 -16.71 -7.67 14.29
C LEU A 51 -16.58 -8.59 15.50
N ILE A 52 -16.63 -9.89 15.25
CA ILE A 52 -16.45 -10.93 16.26
C ILE A 52 -14.95 -11.25 16.36
N GLY A 53 -14.50 -11.57 17.58
CA GLY A 53 -13.10 -11.61 18.01
C GLY A 53 -12.14 -12.52 17.22
N PRO A 54 -10.87 -12.62 17.68
CA PRO A 54 -9.73 -13.06 16.86
C PRO A 54 -9.73 -14.55 16.47
N ASP A 55 -10.62 -15.36 17.04
CA ASP A 55 -10.69 -16.80 16.78
C ASP A 55 -11.29 -17.15 15.40
N PHE A 56 -12.02 -16.20 14.78
CA PHE A 56 -12.72 -16.41 13.51
C PHE A 56 -12.29 -15.40 12.45
N VAL A 57 -10.98 -15.36 12.20
CA VAL A 57 -10.34 -14.45 11.24
C VAL A 57 -9.70 -15.25 10.12
N LEU A 58 -10.01 -14.87 8.87
CA LEU A 58 -9.30 -15.37 7.70
C LEU A 58 -8.27 -14.32 7.26
N GLN A 59 -6.99 -14.66 7.37
CA GLN A 59 -5.92 -13.81 6.90
C GLN A 59 -5.95 -13.68 5.38
N LEU A 60 -5.97 -12.43 4.89
CA LEU A 60 -5.67 -12.13 3.50
C LEU A 60 -4.22 -11.67 3.38
N THR A 61 -3.77 -11.56 2.14
CA THR A 61 -2.48 -10.97 1.82
C THR A 61 -2.60 -9.47 2.04
N ASP A 62 -1.68 -8.95 2.84
CA ASP A 62 -1.64 -7.52 3.15
C ASP A 62 -1.60 -6.68 1.87
N LEU A 63 -2.23 -5.51 1.92
CA LEU A 63 -2.27 -4.61 0.78
C LEU A 63 -0.99 -3.79 0.73
N GLU A 64 -0.43 -3.70 -0.46
CA GLU A 64 0.71 -2.83 -0.73
C GLU A 64 0.45 -2.04 -2.02
N VAL A 65 0.95 -0.81 -2.07
CA VAL A 65 0.96 -0.03 -3.31
C VAL A 65 2.05 -0.61 -4.21
N PRO A 66 1.74 -1.10 -5.43
CA PRO A 66 2.74 -1.68 -6.31
C PRO A 66 3.86 -0.68 -6.61
N ALA A 67 5.09 -1.05 -6.24
CA ALA A 67 6.28 -0.28 -6.59
C ALA A 67 6.71 -0.58 -8.02
N GLY A 68 7.22 0.43 -8.73
CA GLY A 68 7.84 0.22 -10.03
C GLY A 68 7.76 1.44 -10.95
N LYS A 69 8.27 1.24 -12.18
CA LYS A 69 8.16 2.26 -13.22
C LYS A 69 6.71 2.36 -13.67
N ALA A 70 6.19 3.59 -13.68
CA ALA A 70 4.99 3.99 -14.39
C ALA A 70 4.82 3.29 -15.76
N LEU A 71 3.70 2.61 -15.95
CA LEU A 71 3.26 2.11 -17.24
C LEU A 71 2.16 3.05 -17.80
N GLY A 72 2.03 3.15 -19.13
CA GLY A 72 0.95 3.95 -19.74
C GLY A 72 1.34 5.26 -20.46
N GLY A 73 2.64 5.55 -20.64
CA GLY A 73 3.10 6.70 -21.44
C GLY A 73 3.17 8.02 -20.64
N GLU A 74 2.98 9.16 -21.32
CA GLU A 74 3.18 10.52 -20.77
C GLU A 74 2.08 10.99 -19.79
N VAL A 75 1.24 10.09 -19.29
CA VAL A 75 0.37 10.42 -18.16
C VAL A 75 1.25 10.45 -16.91
N SER A 76 1.37 11.61 -16.28
CA SER A 76 2.12 11.72 -15.04
C SER A 76 1.51 10.79 -14.00
N VAL A 77 2.29 9.84 -13.48
CA VAL A 77 1.88 9.01 -12.33
C VAL A 77 1.61 9.81 -11.07
N ALA A 78 2.09 11.05 -11.00
CA ALA A 78 1.69 12.01 -9.97
C ALA A 78 0.20 12.40 -10.02
N ALA A 79 -0.51 12.10 -11.13
CA ALA A 79 -1.95 12.29 -11.26
C ALA A 79 -2.74 10.98 -11.15
N ALA A 80 -2.06 9.84 -10.95
CA ALA A 80 -2.70 8.57 -10.69
C ALA A 80 -2.81 8.39 -9.19
N GLU A 81 -4.03 8.27 -8.68
CA GLU A 81 -4.28 7.97 -7.28
C GLU A 81 -3.64 6.61 -6.93
N PRO A 82 -2.85 6.50 -5.85
CA PRO A 82 -2.25 5.25 -5.44
C PRO A 82 -3.32 4.25 -5.03
N VAL A 83 -3.17 3.01 -5.50
CA VAL A 83 -4.06 1.89 -5.17
C VAL A 83 -3.22 0.80 -4.53
N ALA A 84 -3.49 0.50 -3.26
CA ALA A 84 -2.95 -0.66 -2.59
C ALA A 84 -3.72 -1.91 -3.05
N VAL A 85 -2.99 -2.98 -3.33
CA VAL A 85 -3.57 -4.23 -3.88
C VAL A 85 -3.14 -5.43 -3.06
N GLY A 86 -4.04 -6.41 -2.96
CA GLY A 86 -3.79 -7.71 -2.35
C GLY A 86 -4.55 -8.81 -3.07
N PHE A 87 -3.96 -10.01 -3.15
CA PHE A 87 -4.59 -11.18 -3.76
C PHE A 87 -4.37 -12.43 -2.92
N THR A 88 -5.44 -13.16 -2.61
CA THR A 88 -5.40 -14.35 -1.78
C THR A 88 -6.33 -15.43 -2.30
N ILE A 89 -5.95 -16.70 -2.15
CA ILE A 89 -6.85 -17.84 -2.34
C ILE A 89 -7.20 -18.39 -0.96
N LEU A 90 -8.44 -18.18 -0.54
CA LEU A 90 -8.98 -18.71 0.71
C LEU A 90 -9.38 -20.18 0.55
N ASN A 91 -9.10 -20.98 1.57
CA ASN A 91 -9.60 -22.35 1.72
C ASN A 91 -11.04 -22.38 2.27
N ALA A 92 -11.91 -21.58 1.68
CA ALA A 92 -13.34 -21.52 1.97
C ALA A 92 -14.11 -21.24 0.67
N SER A 93 -15.26 -21.88 0.49
CA SER A 93 -16.14 -21.60 -0.64
C SER A 93 -16.85 -20.26 -0.45
N LEU A 94 -17.22 -19.60 -1.55
CA LEU A 94 -17.98 -18.35 -1.46
C LEU A 94 -19.34 -18.56 -0.77
N ASP A 95 -19.95 -19.74 -0.90
CA ASP A 95 -21.18 -20.08 -0.17
C ASP A 95 -20.94 -20.15 1.35
N GLN A 96 -19.79 -20.67 1.79
CA GLN A 96 -19.41 -20.68 3.22
C GLN A 96 -19.16 -19.27 3.74
N LEU A 97 -18.52 -18.40 2.95
CA LEU A 97 -18.29 -17.00 3.33
C LEU A 97 -19.60 -16.19 3.44
N LEU A 98 -20.68 -16.66 2.79
CA LEU A 98 -22.00 -16.01 2.79
C LEU A 98 -23.00 -16.68 3.74
N ALA A 99 -22.63 -17.78 4.38
CA ALA A 99 -23.53 -18.55 5.24
C ALA A 99 -23.86 -17.79 6.54
N GLU A 100 -22.92 -16.97 7.01
CA GLU A 100 -23.03 -16.13 8.20
C GLU A 100 -22.60 -14.70 7.86
N PRO A 101 -23.02 -13.68 8.62
CA PRO A 101 -22.52 -12.32 8.45
C PRO A 101 -21.00 -12.29 8.56
N ARG A 102 -20.35 -11.69 7.55
CA ARG A 102 -18.91 -11.49 7.50
C ARG A 102 -18.60 -10.15 6.88
N ALA A 103 -17.49 -9.55 7.29
CA ALA A 103 -16.98 -8.32 6.72
C ALA A 103 -15.50 -8.49 6.33
N VAL A 104 -15.09 -7.75 5.30
CA VAL A 104 -13.69 -7.49 4.99
C VAL A 104 -13.31 -6.18 5.65
N ASP A 105 -12.29 -6.19 6.48
CA ASP A 105 -11.74 -5.02 7.14
C ASP A 105 -10.28 -4.81 6.75
N VAL A 106 -9.90 -3.53 6.73
CA VAL A 106 -8.54 -3.09 6.42
C VAL A 106 -8.00 -2.31 7.59
N HIS A 107 -6.84 -2.72 8.08
CA HIS A 107 -6.10 -2.06 9.15
C HIS A 107 -5.28 -0.89 8.61
N ARG A 108 -4.95 0.05 9.51
CA ARG A 108 -4.15 1.23 9.15
C ARG A 108 -2.73 0.85 8.73
N SER A 109 -2.06 0.01 9.51
CA SER A 109 -0.76 -0.58 9.21
C SER A 109 -0.45 -1.72 10.18
N ASP A 110 0.64 -2.44 9.95
CA ASP A 110 1.15 -3.47 10.88
C ASP A 110 1.45 -2.92 12.29
N GLU A 111 1.76 -1.63 12.41
CA GLU A 111 2.03 -0.97 13.69
C GLU A 111 0.77 -0.41 14.38
N ASP A 112 -0.36 -0.33 13.65
CA ASP A 112 -1.65 0.19 14.13
C ASP A 112 -2.79 -0.71 13.65
N GLU A 113 -2.81 -1.94 14.19
CA GLU A 113 -3.81 -2.96 13.91
C GLU A 113 -5.15 -2.70 14.62
N GLU A 114 -5.23 -1.77 15.58
CA GLU A 114 -6.51 -1.47 16.25
C GLU A 114 -7.36 -0.45 15.46
N THR A 115 -6.75 0.24 14.50
CA THR A 115 -7.41 1.26 13.68
C THR A 115 -7.82 0.68 12.32
N PHE A 116 -9.12 0.57 12.10
CA PHE A 116 -9.67 0.23 10.79
C PHE A 116 -9.78 1.47 9.89
N VAL A 117 -9.31 1.36 8.65
CA VAL A 117 -9.39 2.44 7.66
C VAL A 117 -10.50 2.23 6.64
N ALA A 118 -10.89 0.99 6.34
CA ALA A 118 -12.00 0.67 5.46
C ALA A 118 -12.66 -0.64 5.88
N CYS A 119 -13.95 -0.78 5.61
CA CYS A 119 -14.69 -2.01 5.86
C CYS A 119 -15.80 -2.22 4.82
N GLY A 120 -16.09 -3.48 4.48
CA GLY A 120 -17.23 -3.83 3.63
C GLY A 120 -17.86 -5.17 4.00
N GLU A 121 -19.19 -5.21 4.01
CA GLU A 121 -19.96 -6.43 4.26
C GLU A 121 -19.83 -7.41 3.10
N ILE A 122 -19.56 -8.68 3.38
CA ILE A 122 -19.59 -9.75 2.38
C ILE A 122 -21.06 -10.10 2.09
N ALA A 123 -21.68 -9.25 1.28
CA ALA A 123 -23.07 -9.38 0.88
C ALA A 123 -23.32 -8.75 -0.49
N GLY A 124 -24.37 -9.20 -1.18
CA GLY A 124 -24.80 -8.62 -2.45
C GLY A 124 -25.13 -9.66 -3.53
N PRO A 125 -25.55 -9.21 -4.71
CA PRO A 125 -25.85 -10.10 -5.83
C PRO A 125 -24.56 -10.67 -6.44
N ARG A 126 -24.62 -11.93 -6.86
CA ARG A 126 -23.52 -12.54 -7.62
C ARG A 126 -23.44 -12.01 -9.06
N GLY A 127 -22.23 -11.81 -9.53
CA GLY A 127 -21.90 -11.53 -10.92
C GLY A 127 -22.08 -12.76 -11.83
N ARG A 128 -21.87 -12.55 -13.13
CA ARG A 128 -22.02 -13.60 -14.16
C ARG A 128 -21.00 -14.73 -14.05
N ASP A 129 -19.83 -14.43 -13.50
CA ASP A 129 -18.77 -15.39 -13.19
C ASP A 129 -18.99 -16.09 -11.83
N GLY A 130 -20.09 -15.79 -11.15
CA GLY A 130 -20.39 -16.31 -9.82
C GLY A 130 -19.64 -15.60 -8.70
N GLY A 131 -18.90 -14.54 -9.01
CA GLY A 131 -18.21 -13.70 -8.02
C GLY A 131 -19.14 -12.71 -7.32
N LEU A 132 -18.59 -12.01 -6.33
CA LEU A 132 -19.26 -11.00 -5.52
C LEU A 132 -18.31 -9.80 -5.38
N ALA A 133 -18.80 -8.62 -5.76
CA ALA A 133 -18.11 -7.36 -5.51
C ALA A 133 -18.64 -6.73 -4.23
N VAL A 134 -17.74 -6.45 -3.30
CA VAL A 134 -18.01 -5.82 -2.02
C VAL A 134 -17.37 -4.44 -2.02
N ALA A 135 -18.17 -3.40 -1.81
CA ALA A 135 -17.64 -2.05 -1.63
C ALA A 135 -16.98 -1.93 -0.26
N LEU A 136 -15.73 -1.47 -0.22
CA LEU A 136 -15.04 -1.12 1.01
C LEU A 136 -15.24 0.37 1.24
N THR A 137 -15.93 0.70 2.32
CA THR A 137 -16.26 2.07 2.68
C THR A 137 -15.35 2.53 3.81
N GLU A 138 -14.93 3.78 3.71
CA GLU A 138 -14.13 4.49 4.70
C GLU A 138 -14.62 4.29 6.14
N GLN A 139 -13.68 4.11 7.06
CA GLN A 139 -13.93 4.11 8.50
C GLN A 139 -13.19 5.26 9.17
N GLY A 140 -13.84 5.90 10.15
CA GLY A 140 -13.18 6.84 11.06
C GLY A 140 -12.58 8.11 10.44
N GLY A 141 -13.04 8.56 9.27
CA GLY A 141 -12.45 9.76 8.63
C GLY A 141 -11.11 9.48 7.93
N SER A 142 -10.82 8.22 7.58
CA SER A 142 -9.55 7.80 6.99
C SER A 142 -9.35 8.25 5.54
N GLY A 143 -10.43 8.56 4.83
CA GLY A 143 -10.47 8.82 3.38
C GLY A 143 -10.18 7.62 2.46
N PHE A 144 -10.03 6.40 2.98
CA PHE A 144 -9.81 5.20 2.16
C PHE A 144 -11.13 4.64 1.61
N ALA A 145 -11.12 4.18 0.37
CA ALA A 145 -12.25 3.50 -0.25
C ALA A 145 -11.77 2.45 -1.26
N GLY A 146 -12.57 1.42 -1.51
CA GLY A 146 -12.11 0.35 -2.39
C GLY A 146 -13.15 -0.70 -2.74
N VAL A 147 -12.66 -1.81 -3.27
CA VAL A 147 -13.45 -2.99 -3.59
C VAL A 147 -12.71 -4.26 -3.18
N ALA A 148 -13.43 -5.17 -2.55
CA ALA A 148 -13.04 -6.57 -2.44
C ALA A 148 -13.84 -7.39 -3.45
N TYR A 149 -13.17 -8.10 -4.34
CA TYR A 149 -13.78 -8.99 -5.32
C TYR A 149 -13.51 -10.44 -4.95
N LEU A 150 -14.58 -11.17 -4.62
CA LEU A 150 -14.54 -12.55 -4.19
C LEU A 150 -15.11 -13.43 -5.29
N VAL A 151 -14.34 -14.37 -5.83
CA VAL A 151 -14.79 -15.26 -6.91
C VAL A 151 -14.42 -16.71 -6.62
N PRO A 152 -15.32 -17.69 -6.83
CA PRO A 152 -14.96 -19.11 -6.70
C PRO A 152 -13.81 -19.44 -7.66
N THR A 153 -12.79 -20.18 -7.20
CA THR A 153 -11.71 -20.55 -8.11
C THR A 153 -12.18 -21.59 -9.13
N VAL A 154 -11.64 -21.52 -10.34
CA VAL A 154 -11.95 -22.49 -11.41
C VAL A 154 -11.37 -23.88 -11.15
N ALA A 155 -10.24 -23.94 -10.43
CA ALA A 155 -9.57 -25.20 -10.11
C ALA A 155 -10.25 -25.94 -8.95
N ASN A 156 -10.81 -25.21 -7.98
CA ASN A 156 -11.47 -25.78 -6.82
C ASN A 156 -12.59 -24.85 -6.32
N ARG A 157 -13.84 -25.29 -6.44
CA ARG A 157 -15.02 -24.51 -6.02
C ARG A 157 -15.18 -24.38 -4.51
N ASN A 158 -14.40 -25.13 -3.73
CA ASN A 158 -14.30 -24.98 -2.28
C ASN A 158 -13.26 -23.92 -1.88
N GLN A 159 -12.68 -23.22 -2.85
CA GLN A 159 -11.78 -22.09 -2.64
C GLN A 159 -12.35 -20.83 -3.27
N THR A 160 -12.01 -19.69 -2.68
CA THR A 160 -12.40 -18.37 -3.16
C THR A 160 -11.15 -17.54 -3.40
N ALA A 161 -10.98 -17.05 -4.62
CA ALA A 161 -9.99 -16.03 -4.92
C ALA A 161 -10.55 -14.67 -4.48
N VAL A 162 -9.78 -13.94 -3.69
CA VAL A 162 -10.10 -12.62 -3.18
C VAL A 162 -9.08 -11.65 -3.72
N SER A 163 -9.54 -10.63 -4.43
CA SER A 163 -8.73 -9.48 -4.85
C SER A 163 -9.22 -8.26 -4.09
N VAL A 164 -8.33 -7.53 -3.44
CA VAL A 164 -8.67 -6.28 -2.76
C VAL A 164 -7.92 -5.15 -3.45
N LEU A 165 -8.65 -4.11 -3.83
CA LEU A 165 -8.12 -2.88 -4.39
C LEU A 165 -8.61 -1.72 -3.52
N LEU A 166 -7.68 -0.99 -2.93
CA LEU A 166 -7.97 0.09 -2.01
C LEU A 166 -7.29 1.37 -2.50
N ALA A 167 -8.09 2.37 -2.84
CA ALA A 167 -7.58 3.70 -3.10
C ALA A 167 -7.18 4.36 -1.78
N GLU A 168 -5.99 4.94 -1.74
CA GLU A 168 -5.57 5.77 -0.61
C GLU A 168 -6.16 7.18 -0.75
N PRO A 169 -6.42 7.90 0.36
CA PRO A 169 -6.84 9.29 0.29
C PRO A 169 -5.80 10.12 -0.46
N ALA A 170 -6.27 11.03 -1.31
CA ALA A 170 -5.42 12.03 -1.93
C ALA A 170 -4.68 12.79 -0.82
N THR A 171 -3.35 12.81 -0.89
CA THR A 171 -2.56 13.69 -0.04
C THR A 171 -2.56 15.07 -0.70
N ASP A 172 -3.20 16.05 -0.08
CA ASP A 172 -3.16 17.43 -0.56
C ASP A 172 -1.72 17.95 -0.46
N GLY A 173 -0.93 17.77 -1.52
CA GLY A 173 0.41 18.35 -1.67
C GLY A 173 0.39 19.86 -1.93
N ALA A 174 -0.43 20.63 -1.21
CA ALA A 174 -0.78 22.01 -1.56
C ALA A 174 -0.70 23.05 -0.43
N GLU A 175 0.02 22.80 0.66
CA GLU A 175 0.28 23.83 1.70
C GLU A 175 1.78 24.11 1.89
N ASP A 176 2.47 24.57 0.83
CA ASP A 176 3.67 25.42 1.00
C ASP A 176 3.96 26.26 -0.25
N ARG A 177 2.96 27.05 -0.69
CA ARG A 177 3.17 28.16 -1.64
C ARG A 177 2.46 29.41 -1.17
N GLY A 178 2.66 29.76 0.10
CA GLY A 178 1.95 30.85 0.74
C GLY A 178 2.79 31.61 1.75
N ASN A 179 4.05 31.96 1.45
CA ASN A 179 4.71 33.08 2.13
C ASN A 179 5.90 33.67 1.33
N GLU A 180 5.65 34.15 0.12
CA GLU A 180 6.51 35.17 -0.51
C GLU A 180 5.60 36.25 -1.07
N GLU A 181 5.06 37.12 -0.20
CA GLU A 181 4.78 38.54 -0.48
C GLU A 181 4.19 39.24 0.76
N ALA A 182 5.06 39.84 1.56
CA ALA A 182 4.89 41.07 2.36
C ALA A 182 6.25 41.29 3.07
N GLU A 183 6.88 42.44 3.15
CA GLU A 183 6.64 43.80 2.68
C GLU A 183 7.98 44.54 2.90
N ASP A 184 8.19 45.56 2.08
CA ASP A 184 9.25 46.57 2.14
C ASP A 184 9.36 47.24 3.53
N ALA A 185 10.58 47.31 4.10
CA ALA A 185 11.00 48.28 5.12
C ALA A 185 12.54 48.33 5.26
#